data_AF-A0A0Q4N535-F1
#
_entry.id   AF-A0A0Q4N535-F1
#
_cell.length_a   1.000
_cell.length_b   1.000
_cell.length_c   1.000
_cell.angle_alpha   90.00
_cell.angle_beta   90.00
_cell.angle_gamma   90.00
#
_symmetry.space_group_name_H-M   'P 1'
#
loop_
_entity.id
_entity.type
_entity.pdbx_description
1 polymer ?
#
loop_
_entity_poly.entity_id
_entity_poly.type
_entity_poly.pdbx_seq_one_letter_code
_entity_poly.pdbx_strand_id
1 'polypeptide(L)' 'MHTLDTPLAAGQSLVCPHCNADQGEQVEDFVIPGRVGEASACTDSCCSCGAPFRVVCVEPSKFLVSVADADLVA' A
#
# COMPACT_ATOMS: atom_id res chain seq x y z
N MET A 1 -4.09 -16.83 -8.47
CA MET A 1 -3.10 -15.74 -8.63
C MET A 1 -2.84 -15.26 -7.21
N HIS A 2 -1.63 -15.46 -6.67
CA HIS A 2 -1.34 -15.13 -5.27
C HIS A 2 -1.10 -13.62 -5.21
N THR A 3 -2.09 -12.85 -4.76
CA THR A 3 -1.86 -11.46 -4.34
C THR A 3 -0.93 -11.51 -3.14
N LEU A 4 0.30 -11.01 -3.31
CA LEU A 4 1.27 -10.88 -2.23
C LEU A 4 0.90 -9.63 -1.43
N ASP A 5 -0.02 -9.80 -0.48
CA ASP A 5 -0.36 -8.76 0.48
C ASP A 5 0.77 -8.68 1.50
N THR A 6 1.48 -7.55 1.54
CA THR A 6 2.59 -7.32 2.47
C THR A 6 2.06 -6.59 3.69
N PRO A 7 2.03 -7.22 4.88
CA PRO A 7 1.58 -6.57 6.10
C PRO A 7 2.66 -5.62 6.63
N LEU A 8 2.26 -4.38 6.92
CA LEU A 8 3.08 -3.35 7.55
C LEU A 8 2.40 -2.83 8.82
N ALA A 9 3.19 -2.43 9.80
CA ALA A 9 2.72 -1.79 11.02
C ALA A 9 2.87 -0.27 10.94
N ALA A 10 2.13 0.45 11.78
CA ALA A 10 2.32 1.90 11.95
C ALA A 10 3.78 2.24 12.30
N GLY A 11 4.27 3.36 11.77
CA GLY A 11 5.67 3.76 11.87
C GLY A 11 6.64 3.00 10.97
N GLN A 12 6.20 2.01 10.17
CA GLN A 12 7.06 1.39 9.16
C GLN A 12 7.05 2.17 7.85
N SER A 13 8.21 2.20 7.19
CA SER A 13 8.34 2.73 5.84
C SER A 13 7.52 1.90 4.86
N LEU A 14 6.83 2.58 3.95
CA LEU A 14 6.15 1.95 2.85
C LEU A 14 7.18 1.32 1.90
N VAL A 15 7.00 0.03 1.63
CA VAL A 15 7.81 -0.72 0.66
C VAL A 15 6.94 -1.20 -0.48
N CYS A 16 7.47 -1.10 -1.70
CA CYS A 16 6.78 -1.57 -2.88
C CYS A 16 6.63 -3.09 -2.84
N PRO A 17 5.41 -3.67 -2.96
CA PRO A 17 5.21 -5.11 -2.93
C PRO A 17 5.75 -5.82 -4.19
N HIS A 18 6.10 -5.06 -5.25
CA HIS A 18 6.62 -5.60 -6.50
C HIS A 18 8.15 -5.66 -6.54
N CYS A 19 8.83 -4.54 -6.26
CA CYS A 19 10.30 -4.45 -6.33
C CYS A 19 10.98 -4.35 -4.96
N ASN A 20 10.22 -4.28 -3.87
CA ASN A 20 10.70 -4.13 -2.50
C ASN A 20 11.52 -2.85 -2.26
N ALA A 21 11.39 -1.85 -3.12
CA ALA A 21 11.99 -0.54 -2.93
C ALA A 21 11.24 0.24 -1.85
N ASP A 22 12.00 0.88 -0.97
CA ASP A 22 11.49 1.83 0.02
C ASP A 22 10.96 3.09 -0.70
N GLN A 23 9.75 3.53 -0.34
CA GLN A 23 9.13 4.72 -0.93
C GLN A 23 9.49 6.00 -0.17
N GLY A 24 10.19 5.92 0.97
CA GLY A 24 10.61 7.07 1.78
C GLY A 24 9.55 7.64 2.72
N GLU A 25 8.28 7.25 2.53
CA GLU A 25 7.14 7.70 3.34
C GLU A 25 6.63 6.58 4.26
N GLN A 26 5.97 6.93 5.36
CA GLN A 26 5.39 5.95 6.27
C GLN A 26 4.09 5.38 5.69
N VAL A 27 3.83 4.09 5.91
CA VAL A 27 2.63 3.43 5.37
C VAL A 27 1.31 4.08 5.82
N GLU A 28 1.30 4.69 7.00
CA GLU A 28 0.13 5.37 7.56
C GLU A 28 -0.18 6.72 6.93
N ASP A 29 0.78 7.34 6.23
CA ASP A 29 0.56 8.63 5.53
C ASP A 29 -0.33 8.43 4.29
N PHE A 30 -0.30 7.22 3.71
CA PHE A 30 -1.10 6.84 2.55
C PHE A 30 -2.56 6.52 2.91
N VAL A 31 -2.94 6.46 4.18
CA VAL A 31 -4.28 6.04 4.58
C VAL A 31 -4.89 7.02 5.58
N ILE A 32 -6.21 7.00 5.72
CA ILE A 32 -6.87 7.94 6.62
C ILE A 32 -6.80 7.40 8.05
N PRO A 33 -6.13 8.10 9.00
CA PRO A 33 -6.02 7.62 10.37
C PRO A 33 -7.41 7.48 11.01
N GLY A 34 -7.61 6.36 11.72
CA GLY A 34 -8.88 6.04 12.38
C GLY A 34 -9.97 5.48 11.47
N ARG A 35 -9.72 5.29 10.17
CA ARG A 35 -10.61 4.56 9.26
C ARG A 35 -9.99 3.23 8.84
N VAL A 36 -10.83 2.22 8.69
CA VAL A 36 -10.47 0.84 8.32
C VAL A 36 -11.28 0.41 7.09
N GLY A 37 -10.68 -0.40 6.23
CA GLY A 37 -11.28 -0.91 5.00
C GLY A 37 -11.10 0.03 3.81
N GLU A 38 -11.97 -0.08 2.81
CA GLU A 38 -11.86 0.67 1.55
C GLU A 38 -11.97 2.19 1.72
N ALA A 39 -12.61 2.64 2.80
CA ALA A 39 -12.65 4.05 3.18
C ALA A 39 -11.29 4.61 3.62
N SER A 40 -10.29 3.74 3.79
CA SER A 40 -8.90 4.03 4.16
C SER A 40 -7.93 3.28 3.25
N ALA A 41 -8.31 3.18 1.97
CA ALA A 41 -7.47 2.64 0.91
C ALA A 41 -6.93 3.77 0.04
N CYS A 42 -5.68 3.66 -0.37
CA CYS A 42 -5.03 4.54 -1.34
C CYS A 42 -4.29 3.72 -2.38
N THR A 43 -4.28 4.19 -3.61
CA THR A 43 -3.54 3.58 -4.71
C THR A 43 -2.53 4.60 -5.20
N ASP A 44 -1.27 4.18 -5.29
CA ASP A 44 -0.17 5.02 -5.74
C ASP A 44 0.82 4.20 -6.58
N SER A 45 1.85 4.83 -7.15
CA SER A 45 2.78 4.21 -8.09
C SER A 45 4.20 4.24 -7.56
N CYS A 46 4.88 3.09 -7.60
CA CYS A 46 6.23 2.99 -7.06
C CYS A 46 7.21 3.91 -7.79
N CYS A 47 7.93 4.75 -7.06
CA CYS A 47 8.89 5.69 -7.64
C CYS A 47 10.12 5.00 -8.27
N SER A 48 10.38 3.73 -7.94
CA SER A 48 11.51 2.96 -8.51
C SER A 48 11.12 2.14 -9.73
N CYS A 49 10.09 1.29 -9.63
CA CYS A 49 9.71 0.38 -10.73
C CYS A 49 8.50 0.86 -11.54
N GLY A 50 7.82 1.92 -11.12
CA GLY A 50 6.60 2.43 -11.77
C GLY A 50 5.36 1.55 -11.61
N ALA A 51 5.47 0.41 -10.90
CA ALA A 51 4.34 -0.49 -10.70
C ALA A 51 3.35 0.14 -9.71
N PRO A 52 2.04 0.11 -10.01
CA PRO A 52 1.04 0.61 -9.08
C PRO A 52 0.86 -0.35 -7.90
N PHE A 53 0.61 0.20 -6.74
CA PHE A 53 0.36 -0.52 -5.50
C PHE A 53 -0.82 0.11 -4.76
N ARG A 54 -1.47 -0.69 -3.92
CA ARG A 54 -2.59 -0.28 -3.09
C ARG A 54 -2.23 -0.50 -1.62
N VAL A 55 -2.45 0.52 -0.81
CA VAL A 55 -2.32 0.47 0.65
C VAL A 55 -3.73 0.48 1.25
N VAL A 56 -4.01 -0.43 2.18
CA VAL A 56 -5.30 -0.50 2.88
C VAL A 56 -5.06 -0.67 4.37
N CYS A 57 -5.69 0.18 5.19
CA CYS A 57 -5.75 -0.03 6.63
C CYS A 57 -6.76 -1.15 6.95
N VAL A 58 -6.29 -2.29 7.47
CA VAL A 58 -7.15 -3.44 7.81
C VAL A 58 -7.50 -3.50 9.29
N GLU A 59 -6.63 -2.97 10.16
CA GLU A 59 -6.86 -2.84 11.59
C GLU A 59 -6.14 -1.58 12.09
N PRO A 60 -6.50 -1.03 13.25
CA PRO A 60 -5.76 0.09 13.83
C PRO A 60 -4.27 -0.23 13.94
N SER A 61 -3.43 0.58 13.30
CA SER A 61 -1.96 0.39 13.22
C SER A 61 -1.49 -0.80 12.38
N LYS A 62 -2.35 -1.38 11.53
CA LYS A 62 -2.00 -2.49 10.63
C LYS A 62 -2.51 -2.23 9.21
N PHE A 63 -1.57 -2.32 8.28
CA PHE A 63 -1.78 -1.97 6.89
C PHE A 63 -1.40 -3.15 5.99
N LEU A 64 -2.14 -3.31 4.91
CA LEU A 64 -1.79 -4.25 3.84
C LEU A 64 -1.41 -3.46 2.60
N VAL A 65 -0.27 -3.83 2.02
CA VAL A 65 0.19 -3.28 0.75
C VAL A 65 0.19 -4.37 -0.29
N SER A 66 -0.53 -4.17 -1.38
CA SER A 66 -0.71 -5.14 -2.45
C SER A 66 -0.38 -4.51 -3.79
N VAL A 67 0.06 -5.31 -4.78
CA VAL A 67 0.23 -4.81 -6.15
C VAL A 67 -1.15 -4.43 -6.68
N ALA A 68 -1.32 -3.19 -7.13
CA ALA A 68 -2.54 -2.77 -7.80
C ALA A 68 -2.41 -3.19 -9.26
N ASP A 69 -3.44 -3.81 -9.80
CA ASP A 69 -3.43 -4.18 -11.21
C ASP A 69 -3.64 -2.91 -12.05
N ALA A 70 -2.70 -2.63 -12.95
CA ALA A 70 -2.70 -1.42 -13.78
C ALA A 70 -3.77 -1.47 -14.90
N ASP A 71 -4.50 -2.57 -15.07
CA ASP A 71 -5.42 -2.79 -16.19
C ASP A 71 -6.79 -2.11 -16.03
N LEU A 72 -7.05 -1.46 -14.88
CA LEU A 72 -8.35 -0.80 -14.60
C LEU A 72 -8.35 0.73 -14.77
N VAL A 73 -7.53 1.26 -15.68
CA VAL A 73 -7.65 2.64 -16.17
C VAL A 73 -7.72 2.60 -17.71
N ALA A 74 -8.88 2.20 -18.21
CA ALA A 74 -9.25 2.30 -19.63
C ALA A 74 -10.35 3.35 -19.81
#